data_AF-A0A3Q4I1V6-F1
#
_entry.id   AF-A0A3Q4I1V6-F1
#
_cell.length_a   1.000
_cell.length_b   1.000
_cell.length_c   1.000
_cell.angle_alpha   90.00
_cell.angle_beta   90.00
_cell.angle_gamma   90.00
#
_symmetry.space_group_name_H-M   'P 1'
#
loop_
_entity.id
_entity.type
_entity.pdbx_description
1 polymer ?
#
loop_
_entity_poly.entity_id
_entity_poly.type
_entity_poly.pdbx_seq_one_letter_code
_entity_poly.pdbx_strand_id
1 'polypeptide(L)'
;LHNPHHLQPYTNPPVHLTLSKTVLLPCLFTLRPSAGSFHEPPRIKWTKVWGQRGSDGLQKEQSVLVAKDNVKAFQGRVTLPGYNKNRYNASLALTGLRSSDSGLYRCEVVVGINDEQDTVPLEVTGVVFHYRAPHDRYALSFADAKRVCIENSAAIATPGQLQATFADGYDNCDAGWLSDQTVRYPIQSPRPGCYGDCEDSPGVRNYGNRSPDELFDVYCFAKRLQGEVFHSTVPEKLSLATASTHCHSLGAQLATVGQLFLAWQAGLDQCDPGWLADGSVRYPINVPRKNCGGDEPGVRTVYNNPNRTGFPDTSALFDAYCYRESVCVMPFK
;
A
#
# COMPACT_ATOMS: atom_id res chain seq x y z
N LEU A 1 -0.51 25.35 -44.50
CA LEU A 1 -0.49 23.98 -43.92
C LEU A 1 0.00 24.10 -42.48
N HIS A 2 -0.95 24.23 -41.55
CA HIS A 2 -0.70 24.36 -40.12
C HIS A 2 -0.31 22.97 -39.59
N ASN A 3 0.90 22.85 -39.05
CA ASN A 3 1.35 21.63 -38.39
C ASN A 3 0.99 21.77 -36.90
N PRO A 4 0.07 20.98 -36.33
CA PRO A 4 -0.15 21.01 -34.89
C PRO A 4 1.11 20.43 -34.22
N HIS A 5 1.79 21.24 -33.42
CA HIS A 5 2.88 20.78 -32.57
C HIS A 5 2.30 19.79 -31.55
N HIS A 6 2.30 18.50 -31.89
CA HIS A 6 2.25 17.44 -30.89
C HIS A 6 3.54 17.52 -30.07
N LEU A 7 3.52 18.33 -29.01
CA LEU A 7 4.53 18.30 -27.97
C LEU A 7 4.56 16.87 -27.40
N GLN A 8 5.72 16.22 -27.48
CA GLN A 8 5.95 14.94 -26.80
C GLN A 8 5.62 15.14 -25.31
N PRO A 9 4.85 14.23 -24.68
CA PRO A 9 4.56 14.33 -23.27
C PRO A 9 5.88 14.28 -22.50
N TYR A 10 6.21 15.36 -21.81
CA TYR A 10 7.26 15.35 -20.80
C TYR A 10 6.80 14.36 -19.73
N THR A 11 7.59 13.31 -19.51
CA THR A 11 7.34 12.38 -18.40
C THR A 11 8.13 12.87 -17.21
N ASN A 12 7.44 13.38 -16.19
CA ASN A 12 8.09 13.69 -14.92
C ASN A 12 8.71 12.43 -14.31
N PRO A 13 9.78 12.57 -13.49
CA PRO A 13 10.30 11.44 -12.74
C PRO A 13 9.21 10.86 -11.82
N PRO A 14 9.22 9.55 -11.55
CA PRO A 14 8.26 8.93 -10.64
C PRO A 14 8.34 9.55 -9.24
N VAL A 15 7.17 9.85 -8.67
CA VAL A 15 7.05 10.29 -7.28
C VAL A 15 6.77 9.06 -6.40
N HIS A 16 7.71 8.74 -5.51
CA HIS A 16 7.56 7.62 -4.57
C HIS A 16 7.24 8.13 -3.17
N LEU A 17 6.09 7.74 -2.62
CA LEU A 17 5.66 8.12 -1.27
C LEU A 17 5.06 6.93 -0.53
N THR A 18 5.03 6.98 0.79
CA THR A 18 4.43 5.91 1.61
C THR A 18 2.95 6.14 1.87
N LEU A 19 2.24 5.08 2.24
CA LEU A 19 0.85 5.16 2.75
C LEU A 19 0.63 6.33 3.72
N SER A 20 -0.57 6.91 3.66
CA SER A 20 -1.07 8.02 4.47
C SER A 20 -0.42 9.39 4.24
N LYS A 21 0.68 9.47 3.50
CA LYS A 21 1.33 10.76 3.21
C LYS A 21 0.48 11.62 2.27
N THR A 22 0.91 12.88 2.11
CA THR A 22 0.38 13.80 1.11
C THR A 22 1.41 13.93 -0.01
N VAL A 23 0.97 13.74 -1.26
CA VAL A 23 1.78 14.02 -2.45
C VAL A 23 1.43 15.39 -3.01
N LEU A 24 2.43 16.08 -3.56
CA LEU A 24 2.24 17.20 -4.47
C LEU A 24 2.70 16.77 -5.86
N LEU A 25 1.77 16.58 -6.78
CA LEU A 25 2.07 16.28 -8.18
C LEU A 25 2.28 17.61 -8.91
N PRO A 26 3.49 17.89 -9.42
CA PRO A 26 3.77 19.16 -10.07
C PRO A 26 2.99 19.24 -11.39
N CYS A 27 2.42 20.41 -11.64
CA CYS A 27 1.94 20.80 -12.96
C CYS A 27 2.00 22.32 -13.04
N LEU A 28 3.03 22.82 -13.71
CA LEU A 28 3.27 24.25 -13.89
C LEU A 28 3.10 24.56 -15.36
N PHE A 29 2.19 25.49 -15.64
CA PHE A 29 1.94 25.96 -16.98
C PHE A 29 3.10 26.82 -17.47
N THR A 30 3.55 26.59 -18.71
CA THR A 30 4.59 27.42 -19.33
C THR A 30 4.07 28.38 -20.39
N LEU A 31 2.86 28.18 -20.93
CA LEU A 31 2.30 29.15 -21.87
C LEU A 31 2.02 30.47 -21.15
N ARG A 32 2.30 31.58 -21.83
CA ARG A 32 1.93 32.91 -21.36
C ARG A 32 0.64 33.34 -22.06
N PRO A 33 -0.30 33.99 -21.36
CA PRO A 33 -1.46 34.57 -22.03
C PRO A 33 -0.99 35.59 -23.08
N SER A 34 -1.44 35.42 -24.32
CA SER A 34 -1.16 36.37 -25.39
C SER A 34 -1.78 37.73 -25.05
N ALA A 35 -1.00 38.80 -25.16
CA ALA A 35 -1.45 40.17 -24.93
C ALA A 35 -2.58 40.51 -25.92
N GLY A 36 -3.84 40.42 -25.47
CA GLY A 36 -5.03 40.73 -26.28
C GLY A 36 -6.18 39.71 -26.20
N SER A 37 -6.00 38.55 -25.56
CA SER A 37 -7.11 37.61 -25.32
C SER A 37 -7.86 38.00 -24.04
N PHE A 38 -9.19 38.09 -24.10
CA PHE A 38 -10.05 38.21 -22.92
C PHE A 38 -9.65 37.12 -21.90
N HIS A 39 -9.43 37.53 -20.64
CA HIS A 39 -8.91 36.70 -19.56
C HIS A 39 -9.87 35.57 -19.14
N GLU A 40 -10.15 34.61 -20.01
CA GLU A 40 -10.79 33.37 -19.58
C GLU A 40 -9.81 32.61 -18.66
N PRO A 41 -10.22 32.23 -17.44
CA PRO A 41 -9.36 31.47 -16.55
C PRO A 41 -9.01 30.11 -17.17
N PRO A 42 -7.78 29.62 -16.98
CA PRO A 42 -7.36 28.32 -17.49
C PRO A 42 -8.27 27.21 -16.96
N ARG A 43 -8.65 26.29 -17.85
CA ARG A 43 -9.32 25.06 -17.44
C ARG A 43 -8.26 24.01 -17.13
N ILE A 44 -8.20 23.58 -15.88
CA ILE A 44 -7.32 22.51 -15.41
C ILE A 44 -8.14 21.23 -15.27
N LYS A 45 -7.59 20.13 -15.76
CA LYS A 45 -8.13 18.79 -15.61
C LYS A 45 -7.02 17.84 -15.19
N TRP A 46 -7.23 17.15 -14.07
CA TRP A 46 -6.42 16.03 -13.65
C TRP A 46 -7.16 14.72 -13.89
N THR A 47 -6.51 13.79 -14.57
CA THR A 47 -7.03 12.42 -14.75
C THR A 47 -6.02 11.40 -14.25
N LYS A 48 -6.53 10.34 -13.61
CA LYS A 48 -5.74 9.13 -13.38
C LYS A 48 -5.94 8.22 -14.58
N VAL A 49 -4.86 7.67 -15.12
CA VAL A 49 -4.88 6.97 -16.40
C VAL A 49 -4.29 5.57 -16.25
N TRP A 50 -4.97 4.59 -16.84
CA TRP A 50 -4.57 3.18 -16.76
C TRP A 50 -4.90 2.42 -18.04
N GLY A 51 -4.26 1.26 -18.20
CA GLY A 51 -4.33 0.46 -19.42
C GLY A 51 -3.42 0.98 -20.54
N GLN A 52 -3.11 0.09 -21.48
CA GLN A 52 -2.44 0.45 -22.73
C GLN A 52 -3.39 1.26 -23.62
N ARG A 53 -2.83 2.14 -24.45
CA ARG A 53 -3.61 2.87 -25.45
C ARG A 53 -4.15 1.86 -26.46
N GLY A 54 -5.48 1.74 -26.56
CA GLY A 54 -6.14 0.82 -27.49
C GLY A 54 -5.85 1.16 -28.95
N SER A 55 -6.26 0.28 -29.86
CA SER A 55 -6.17 0.52 -31.31
C SER A 55 -7.04 1.70 -31.79
N ASP A 56 -8.01 2.11 -30.98
CA ASP A 56 -8.86 3.29 -31.11
C ASP A 56 -8.23 4.57 -30.54
N GLY A 57 -7.02 4.48 -29.96
CA GLY A 57 -6.33 5.59 -29.33
C GLY A 57 -6.83 5.96 -27.93
N LEU A 58 -7.87 5.27 -27.41
CA LEU A 58 -8.45 5.56 -26.11
C LEU A 58 -7.69 4.84 -24.99
N GLN A 59 -7.37 5.58 -23.93
CA GLN A 59 -6.83 5.06 -22.68
C GLN A 59 -7.93 5.15 -21.62
N LYS A 60 -7.97 4.23 -20.65
CA LYS A 60 -8.94 4.34 -19.55
C LYS A 60 -8.52 5.50 -18.66
N GLU A 61 -9.44 6.42 -18.40
CA GLU A 61 -9.20 7.61 -17.58
C GLU A 61 -10.30 7.79 -16.53
N GLN A 62 -9.90 8.22 -15.33
CA GLN A 62 -10.80 8.68 -14.26
C GLN A 62 -10.51 10.15 -14.01
N SER A 63 -11.54 10.98 -14.07
CA SER A 63 -11.44 12.37 -13.66
C SER A 63 -11.16 12.46 -12.15
N VAL A 64 -10.01 13.05 -11.79
CA VAL A 64 -9.60 13.29 -10.39
C VAL A 64 -10.05 14.67 -9.94
N LEU A 65 -9.85 15.68 -10.80
CA LEU A 65 -10.21 17.07 -10.49
C LEU A 65 -10.43 17.86 -11.77
N VAL A 66 -11.42 18.77 -11.76
CA VAL A 66 -11.60 19.79 -12.80
C VAL A 66 -11.77 21.16 -12.15
N ALA A 67 -11.01 22.16 -12.63
CA ALA A 67 -11.12 23.55 -12.20
C ALA A 67 -11.21 24.48 -13.41
N LYS A 68 -12.19 25.38 -13.42
CA LYS A 68 -12.32 26.49 -14.40
C LYS A 68 -12.67 27.78 -13.65
N ASP A 69 -13.74 27.72 -12.84
CA ASP A 69 -14.16 28.81 -11.94
C ASP A 69 -14.32 28.35 -10.48
N ASN A 70 -14.80 27.12 -10.29
CA ASN A 70 -14.88 26.42 -9.02
C ASN A 70 -14.09 25.10 -9.11
N VAL A 71 -13.54 24.65 -7.98
CA VAL A 71 -12.82 23.37 -7.90
C VAL A 71 -13.83 22.27 -7.63
N LYS A 72 -14.03 21.37 -8.60
CA LYS A 72 -14.76 20.11 -8.40
C LYS A 72 -13.72 19.01 -8.17
N ALA A 73 -13.51 18.66 -6.90
CA ALA A 73 -12.55 17.64 -6.49
C ALA A 73 -13.24 16.30 -6.23
N PHE A 74 -12.60 15.20 -6.62
CA PHE A 74 -13.03 13.86 -6.28
C PHE A 74 -12.70 13.54 -4.81
N GLN A 75 -13.66 12.99 -4.07
CA GLN A 75 -13.47 12.36 -2.75
C GLN A 75 -12.88 13.22 -1.60
N GLY A 76 -12.83 14.56 -1.72
CA GLY A 76 -12.40 15.44 -0.62
C GLY A 76 -10.93 15.31 -0.18
N ARG A 77 -10.11 14.51 -0.88
CA ARG A 77 -8.68 14.30 -0.60
C ARG A 77 -7.76 15.15 -1.46
N VAL A 78 -8.32 15.84 -2.45
CA VAL A 78 -7.59 16.52 -3.52
C VAL A 78 -7.78 18.02 -3.39
N THR A 79 -6.68 18.77 -3.47
CA THR A 79 -6.69 20.24 -3.45
C THR A 79 -5.71 20.80 -4.48
N LEU A 80 -5.91 22.06 -4.87
CA LEU A 80 -4.98 22.83 -5.72
C LEU A 80 -4.38 23.99 -4.90
N PRO A 81 -3.36 23.74 -4.06
CA PRO A 81 -2.89 24.73 -3.08
C PRO A 81 -2.35 26.02 -3.72
N GLY A 82 -1.78 25.94 -4.93
CA GLY A 82 -1.25 27.09 -5.66
C GLY A 82 -2.30 27.88 -6.46
N TYR A 83 -3.42 27.26 -6.80
CA TYR A 83 -4.32 27.76 -7.86
C TYR A 83 -5.00 29.09 -7.52
N ASN A 84 -5.30 29.35 -6.25
CA ASN A 84 -5.91 30.62 -5.83
C ASN A 84 -4.93 31.80 -5.89
N LYS A 85 -3.63 31.53 -5.73
CA LYS A 85 -2.57 32.56 -5.81
C LYS A 85 -2.10 32.77 -7.25
N ASN A 86 -1.98 31.67 -7.99
CA ASN A 86 -1.59 31.67 -9.39
C ASN A 86 -2.44 30.64 -10.13
N ARG A 87 -3.37 31.12 -10.98
CA ARG A 87 -4.27 30.25 -11.78
C ARG A 87 -3.52 29.33 -12.75
N TYR A 88 -2.23 29.60 -13.00
CA TYR A 88 -1.34 28.80 -13.82
C TYR A 88 -0.55 27.74 -13.03
N ASN A 89 -0.68 27.71 -11.70
CA ASN A 89 -0.16 26.63 -10.88
C ASN A 89 -1.24 25.56 -10.69
N ALA A 90 -1.17 24.54 -11.54
CA ALA A 90 -2.09 23.41 -11.57
C ALA A 90 -1.63 22.24 -10.70
N SER A 91 -0.62 22.42 -9.84
CA SER A 91 -0.09 21.34 -9.01
C SER A 91 -1.16 20.76 -8.07
N LEU A 92 -1.27 19.44 -8.07
CA LEU A 92 -2.29 18.70 -7.33
C LEU A 92 -1.75 18.20 -6.00
N ALA A 93 -2.40 18.54 -4.89
CA ALA A 93 -2.13 17.91 -3.61
C ALA A 93 -3.17 16.80 -3.35
N LEU A 94 -2.69 15.57 -3.13
CA LEU A 94 -3.52 14.41 -2.77
C LEU A 94 -3.11 13.92 -1.38
N THR A 95 -4.04 13.95 -0.43
CA THR A 95 -3.81 13.60 0.98
C THR A 95 -4.26 12.17 1.30
N GLY A 96 -3.66 11.58 2.33
CA GLY A 96 -4.05 10.25 2.82
C GLY A 96 -3.84 9.17 1.75
N LEU A 97 -2.65 9.16 1.14
CA LEU A 97 -2.31 8.23 0.06
C LEU A 97 -2.62 6.78 0.41
N ARG A 98 -3.22 6.08 -0.55
CA ARG A 98 -3.57 4.67 -0.48
C ARG A 98 -2.79 3.87 -1.52
N SER A 99 -2.68 2.55 -1.35
CA SER A 99 -2.01 1.69 -2.35
C SER A 99 -2.68 1.82 -3.71
N SER A 100 -4.02 1.88 -3.71
CA SER A 100 -4.86 2.05 -4.90
C SER A 100 -4.70 3.41 -5.59
N ASP A 101 -4.05 4.39 -4.95
CA ASP A 101 -3.74 5.68 -5.58
C ASP A 101 -2.55 5.56 -6.56
N SER A 102 -1.70 4.54 -6.46
CA SER A 102 -0.60 4.32 -7.41
C SER A 102 -1.08 4.29 -8.87
N GLY A 103 -0.33 4.92 -9.78
CA GLY A 103 -0.64 4.99 -11.20
C GLY A 103 -0.11 6.24 -11.88
N LEU A 104 -0.51 6.44 -13.14
CA LEU A 104 -0.13 7.61 -13.91
C LEU A 104 -1.20 8.70 -13.76
N TYR A 105 -0.75 9.92 -13.45
CA TYR A 105 -1.60 11.09 -13.32
C TYR A 105 -1.29 12.06 -14.45
N ARG A 106 -2.31 12.45 -15.20
CA ARG A 106 -2.22 13.37 -16.32
C ARG A 106 -2.80 14.71 -15.91
N CYS A 107 -2.01 15.76 -16.06
CA CYS A 107 -2.45 17.15 -15.96
C CYS A 107 -2.71 17.69 -17.37
N GLU A 108 -3.85 18.32 -17.59
CA GLU A 108 -4.24 18.96 -18.83
C GLU A 108 -4.69 20.40 -18.50
N VAL A 109 -4.05 21.39 -19.11
CA VAL A 109 -4.34 22.80 -18.91
C VAL A 109 -4.72 23.43 -20.24
N VAL A 110 -5.92 23.99 -20.34
CA VAL A 110 -6.46 24.57 -21.57
C VAL A 110 -6.72 26.06 -21.39
N VAL A 111 -6.22 26.88 -22.31
CA VAL A 111 -6.42 28.33 -22.39
C VAL A 111 -6.79 28.72 -23.81
N GLY A 112 -8.05 29.10 -24.03
CA GLY A 112 -8.56 29.39 -25.37
C GLY A 112 -8.42 28.18 -26.29
N ILE A 113 -7.54 28.28 -27.28
CA ILE A 113 -7.23 27.21 -28.24
C ILE A 113 -5.95 26.42 -27.93
N ASN A 114 -5.18 26.84 -26.93
CA ASN A 114 -3.92 26.20 -26.58
C ASN A 114 -4.11 25.24 -25.41
N ASP A 115 -3.45 24.09 -25.48
CA ASP A 115 -3.38 23.09 -24.42
C ASP A 115 -1.93 22.70 -24.10
N GLU A 116 -1.66 22.51 -22.81
CA GLU A 116 -0.45 21.86 -22.30
C GLU A 116 -0.85 20.62 -21.51
N GLN A 117 -0.09 19.54 -21.68
CA GLN A 117 -0.30 18.31 -20.95
C GLN A 117 1.01 17.76 -20.38
N ASP A 118 0.93 17.26 -19.15
CA ASP A 118 2.04 16.61 -18.45
C ASP A 118 1.56 15.31 -17.80
N THR A 119 2.45 14.34 -17.61
CA THR A 119 2.14 13.08 -16.91
C THR A 119 3.16 12.81 -15.81
N VAL A 120 2.64 12.52 -14.62
CA VAL A 120 3.41 12.24 -13.40
C VAL A 120 3.10 10.81 -12.93
N PRO A 121 4.09 9.90 -12.88
CA PRO A 121 3.93 8.62 -12.22
C PRO A 121 3.91 8.78 -10.71
N LEU A 122 2.93 8.18 -10.04
CA LEU A 122 2.86 8.07 -8.59
C LEU A 122 2.95 6.60 -8.19
N GLU A 123 3.91 6.28 -7.32
CA GLU A 123 4.01 4.98 -6.68
C GLU A 123 3.85 5.14 -5.16
N VAL A 124 2.81 4.49 -4.62
CA VAL A 124 2.56 4.45 -3.19
C VAL A 124 3.11 3.14 -2.63
N THR A 125 4.14 3.24 -1.79
CA THR A 125 4.84 2.09 -1.23
C THR A 125 4.42 1.78 0.20
N GLY A 126 4.54 0.50 0.56
CA GLY A 126 4.40 0.00 1.91
C GLY A 126 3.02 -0.60 2.18
N VAL A 127 2.99 -1.47 3.20
CA VAL A 127 1.84 -2.32 3.51
C VAL A 127 1.64 -2.37 5.02
N VAL A 128 0.39 -2.28 5.45
CA VAL A 128 -0.02 -2.54 6.83
C VAL A 128 -0.44 -4.00 6.94
N PHE A 129 0.04 -4.69 7.97
CA PHE A 129 -0.39 -6.04 8.30
C PHE A 129 -0.68 -6.18 9.79
N HIS A 130 -1.65 -7.04 10.10
CA HIS A 130 -1.93 -7.47 11.48
C HIS A 130 -0.93 -8.54 11.90
N TYR A 131 -0.45 -8.43 13.13
CA TYR A 131 0.42 -9.40 13.77
C TYR A 131 -0.16 -9.80 15.13
N ARG A 132 -0.24 -11.11 15.36
CA ARG A 132 -0.67 -11.74 16.61
C ARG A 132 0.47 -12.61 17.14
N ALA A 133 0.62 -12.64 18.46
CA ALA A 133 1.59 -13.49 19.13
C ALA A 133 1.33 -14.99 18.84
N PRO A 134 2.37 -15.85 18.80
CA PRO A 134 2.22 -17.27 18.47
C PRO A 134 1.29 -18.05 19.41
N HIS A 135 1.35 -17.74 20.70
CA HIS A 135 0.77 -18.59 21.75
C HIS A 135 -0.65 -18.20 22.16
N ASP A 136 -1.00 -16.91 22.08
CA ASP A 136 -2.30 -16.44 22.55
C ASP A 136 -2.77 -15.19 21.79
N ARG A 137 -4.08 -14.96 21.83
CA ARG A 137 -4.73 -13.78 21.29
C ARG A 137 -4.58 -12.63 22.28
N TYR A 138 -4.26 -11.44 21.78
CA TYR A 138 -4.12 -10.24 22.63
C TYR A 138 -3.09 -10.43 23.74
N ALA A 139 -1.85 -10.71 23.34
CA ALA A 139 -0.75 -11.08 24.25
C ALA A 139 0.47 -10.16 24.13
N LEU A 140 0.34 -8.99 23.51
CA LEU A 140 1.42 -8.03 23.34
C LEU A 140 1.12 -6.75 24.14
N SER A 141 2.02 -6.41 25.06
CA SER A 141 2.10 -5.06 25.63
C SER A 141 2.44 -4.04 24.54
N PHE A 142 2.29 -2.74 24.79
CA PHE A 142 2.68 -1.73 23.81
C PHE A 142 4.18 -1.79 23.47
N ALA A 143 5.02 -2.13 24.46
CA ALA A 143 6.46 -2.30 24.26
C ALA A 143 6.76 -3.53 23.38
N ASP A 144 6.10 -4.66 23.66
CA ASP A 144 6.25 -5.88 22.86
C ASP A 144 5.73 -5.69 21.44
N ALA A 145 4.60 -5.00 21.28
CA ALA A 145 4.00 -4.67 19.99
C ALA A 145 4.99 -3.90 19.08
N LYS A 146 5.71 -2.92 19.63
CA LYS A 146 6.77 -2.21 18.89
C LYS A 146 7.91 -3.14 18.50
N ARG A 147 8.37 -3.95 19.45
CA ARG A 147 9.50 -4.88 19.27
C ARG A 147 9.20 -5.91 18.18
N VAL A 148 8.04 -6.58 18.23
CA VAL A 148 7.68 -7.61 17.24
C VAL A 148 7.53 -7.04 15.83
N CYS A 149 7.07 -5.79 15.67
CA CYS A 149 7.06 -5.16 14.36
C CYS A 149 8.50 -4.97 13.82
N ILE A 150 9.43 -4.52 14.67
CA ILE A 150 10.85 -4.34 14.28
C ILE A 150 11.48 -5.68 13.89
N GLU A 151 11.28 -6.72 14.71
CA GLU A 151 11.75 -8.09 14.43
C GLU A 151 11.19 -8.64 13.11
N ASN A 152 10.04 -8.12 12.66
CA ASN A 152 9.39 -8.49 11.40
C ASN A 152 9.59 -7.47 10.26
N SER A 153 10.71 -6.74 10.26
CA SER A 153 11.08 -5.77 9.22
C SER A 153 10.03 -4.66 8.99
N ALA A 154 9.41 -4.20 10.07
CA ALA A 154 8.36 -3.20 10.06
C ALA A 154 8.48 -2.22 11.24
N ALA A 155 7.65 -1.19 11.24
CA ALA A 155 7.40 -0.34 12.40
C ALA A 155 5.94 -0.49 12.84
N ILE A 156 5.59 -0.13 14.07
CA ILE A 156 4.18 -0.04 14.44
C ILE A 156 3.45 0.97 13.55
N ALA A 157 2.29 0.58 13.01
CA ALA A 157 1.55 1.40 12.05
C ALA A 157 0.99 2.66 12.71
N THR A 158 0.93 3.75 11.95
CA THR A 158 0.24 4.97 12.39
C THR A 158 -1.27 4.85 12.17
N PRO A 159 -2.10 5.61 12.91
CA PRO A 159 -3.54 5.67 12.64
C PRO A 159 -3.88 6.06 11.21
N GLY A 160 -3.11 6.99 10.63
CA GLY A 160 -3.30 7.40 9.25
C GLY A 160 -3.02 6.27 8.24
N GLN A 161 -2.03 5.41 8.53
CA GLN A 161 -1.73 4.24 7.69
C GLN A 161 -2.86 3.21 7.77
N LEU A 162 -3.34 2.87 8.98
CA LEU A 162 -4.48 1.96 9.14
C LEU A 162 -5.74 2.51 8.44
N GLN A 163 -6.00 3.82 8.56
CA GLN A 163 -7.11 4.47 7.89
C GLN A 163 -7.00 4.42 6.36
N ALA A 164 -5.80 4.63 5.81
CA ALA A 164 -5.56 4.53 4.37
C ALA A 164 -5.75 3.10 3.86
N THR A 165 -5.28 2.11 4.62
CA THR A 165 -5.44 0.68 4.28
C THR A 165 -6.91 0.22 4.40
N PHE A 166 -7.64 0.68 5.40
CA PHE A 166 -9.10 0.52 5.47
C PHE A 166 -9.79 1.15 4.26
N ALA A 167 -9.39 2.35 3.86
CA ALA A 167 -10.00 3.00 2.69
C ALA A 167 -9.69 2.29 1.34
N ASP A 168 -8.80 1.29 1.36
CA ASP A 168 -8.47 0.38 0.27
C ASP A 168 -9.10 -1.03 0.42
N GLY A 169 -10.01 -1.22 1.37
CA GLY A 169 -10.78 -2.46 1.50
C GLY A 169 -10.32 -3.40 2.61
N TYR A 170 -9.31 -3.04 3.40
CA TYR A 170 -8.84 -3.92 4.48
C TYR A 170 -9.88 -4.05 5.62
N ASP A 171 -10.17 -5.30 6.01
CA ASP A 171 -11.09 -5.68 7.09
C ASP A 171 -10.37 -6.66 8.03
N ASN A 172 -10.38 -6.39 9.33
CA ASN A 172 -9.85 -7.30 10.34
C ASN A 172 -10.50 -7.03 11.70
N CYS A 173 -11.24 -8.01 12.23
CA CYS A 173 -11.94 -7.91 13.52
C CYS A 173 -11.07 -8.36 14.70
N ASP A 174 -9.89 -7.75 14.81
CA ASP A 174 -8.97 -7.99 15.90
C ASP A 174 -8.32 -6.67 16.32
N ALA A 175 -8.53 -6.29 17.59
CA ALA A 175 -8.01 -5.06 18.17
C ALA A 175 -6.48 -5.09 18.27
N GLY A 176 -5.82 -4.05 17.80
CA GLY A 176 -4.36 -3.98 17.83
C GLY A 176 -3.81 -2.59 18.10
N TRP A 177 -2.61 -2.56 18.66
CA TRP A 177 -1.85 -1.35 18.95
C TRP A 177 -1.48 -0.57 17.68
N LEU A 178 -1.47 0.76 17.82
CA LEU A 178 -0.94 1.73 16.84
C LEU A 178 0.10 2.65 17.46
N SER A 179 0.86 3.35 16.63
CA SER A 179 2.01 4.16 17.03
C SER A 179 1.72 5.26 18.06
N ASP A 180 0.47 5.73 18.12
CA ASP A 180 -0.03 6.75 19.05
C ASP A 180 -0.56 6.16 20.37
N GLN A 181 -0.27 4.88 20.65
CA GLN A 181 -0.76 4.12 21.82
C GLN A 181 -2.29 3.97 21.84
N THR A 182 -2.97 4.20 20.72
CA THR A 182 -4.37 3.82 20.59
C THR A 182 -4.51 2.37 20.16
N VAL A 183 -5.65 1.78 20.50
CA VAL A 183 -6.04 0.44 20.05
C VAL A 183 -7.20 0.56 19.09
N ARG A 184 -7.03 0.01 17.87
CA ARG A 184 -8.00 0.16 16.78
C ARG A 184 -8.13 -1.11 15.96
N TYR A 185 -9.20 -1.22 15.17
CA TYR A 185 -9.33 -2.27 14.15
C TYR A 185 -10.31 -1.88 13.03
N PRO A 186 -10.01 -2.22 11.76
CA PRO A 186 -10.82 -1.81 10.61
C PRO A 186 -11.94 -2.81 10.29
N ILE A 187 -13.16 -2.33 10.07
CA ILE A 187 -14.33 -3.15 9.70
C ILE A 187 -15.00 -2.57 8.45
N GLN A 188 -14.93 -3.28 7.33
CA GLN A 188 -15.65 -2.95 6.09
C GLN A 188 -17.11 -3.32 6.17
N SER A 189 -17.39 -4.52 6.68
CA SER A 189 -18.73 -5.08 6.80
C SER A 189 -19.03 -5.38 8.27
N PRO A 190 -19.83 -4.54 8.94
CA PRO A 190 -20.25 -4.74 10.32
C PRO A 190 -20.90 -6.10 10.52
N ARG A 191 -20.54 -6.77 11.62
CA ARG A 191 -20.96 -8.14 11.91
C ARG A 191 -20.90 -8.43 13.42
N PRO A 192 -21.68 -9.41 13.92
CA PRO A 192 -21.67 -9.81 15.33
C PRO A 192 -20.27 -10.03 15.89
N GLY A 193 -19.99 -9.43 17.06
CA GLY A 193 -18.68 -9.48 17.71
C GLY A 193 -17.67 -8.43 17.22
N CYS A 194 -18.00 -7.66 16.17
CA CYS A 194 -17.08 -6.69 15.55
C CYS A 194 -17.59 -5.24 15.58
N TYR A 195 -18.77 -5.00 16.15
CA TYR A 195 -19.39 -3.69 16.28
C TYR A 195 -18.70 -2.82 17.34
N GLY A 196 -17.46 -2.36 17.20
CA GLY A 196 -16.92 -1.39 18.16
C GLY A 196 -17.76 -0.09 18.29
N ASP A 197 -17.09 1.03 18.54
CA ASP A 197 -17.68 2.37 18.60
C ASP A 197 -18.47 2.85 17.37
N CYS A 198 -18.33 2.24 16.19
CA CYS A 198 -19.10 2.63 14.98
C CYS A 198 -20.37 1.80 14.70
N GLU A 199 -20.89 1.04 15.68
CA GLU A 199 -22.11 0.20 15.57
C GLU A 199 -22.23 -0.52 14.22
N ASP A 200 -23.29 -0.25 13.44
CA ASP A 200 -23.62 -0.85 12.14
C ASP A 200 -23.01 -0.13 10.92
N SER A 201 -22.02 0.76 11.14
CA SER A 201 -21.33 1.47 10.05
C SER A 201 -19.92 0.92 9.78
N PRO A 202 -19.47 0.87 8.51
CA PRO A 202 -18.07 0.62 8.18
C PRO A 202 -17.16 1.69 8.82
N GLY A 203 -15.99 1.28 9.29
CA GLY A 203 -15.05 2.22 9.90
C GLY A 203 -13.89 1.56 10.62
N VAL A 204 -12.91 2.38 10.99
CA VAL A 204 -11.83 1.98 11.89
C VAL A 204 -12.30 2.20 13.32
N ARG A 205 -12.62 1.10 14.00
CA ARG A 205 -13.05 1.12 15.40
C ARG A 205 -11.93 1.61 16.29
N ASN A 206 -12.26 2.38 17.32
CA ASN A 206 -11.29 3.07 18.16
C ASN A 206 -11.61 2.92 19.64
N TYR A 207 -10.72 2.23 20.38
CA TYR A 207 -10.81 2.09 21.84
C TYR A 207 -10.04 3.19 22.59
N GLY A 208 -9.51 4.17 21.87
CA GLY A 208 -8.76 5.29 22.43
C GLY A 208 -7.38 4.88 22.93
N ASN A 209 -6.77 5.77 23.70
CA ASN A 209 -5.50 5.53 24.37
C ASN A 209 -5.71 4.50 25.51
N ARG A 210 -4.81 3.52 25.60
CA ARG A 210 -4.88 2.42 26.58
C ARG A 210 -3.62 2.40 27.44
N SER A 211 -3.71 1.77 28.62
CA SER A 211 -2.52 1.57 29.46
C SER A 211 -1.49 0.73 28.70
N PRO A 212 -0.20 1.09 28.68
CA PRO A 212 0.80 0.41 27.84
C PRO A 212 1.07 -1.04 28.26
N ASP A 213 0.64 -1.43 29.47
CA ASP A 213 0.74 -2.79 30.00
C ASP A 213 -0.48 -3.66 29.66
N GLU A 214 -1.56 -3.08 29.09
CA GLU A 214 -2.65 -3.87 28.54
C GLU A 214 -2.17 -4.70 27.34
N LEU A 215 -2.84 -5.81 27.09
CA LEU A 215 -2.42 -6.74 26.05
C LEU A 215 -3.39 -6.72 24.88
N PHE A 216 -2.84 -6.56 23.68
CA PHE A 216 -3.57 -6.57 22.41
C PHE A 216 -2.72 -7.25 21.32
N ASP A 217 -3.25 -7.32 20.10
CA ASP A 217 -2.43 -7.62 18.93
C ASP A 217 -1.74 -6.31 18.45
N VAL A 218 -1.14 -6.29 17.26
CA VAL A 218 -0.54 -5.06 16.70
C VAL A 218 -0.74 -4.96 15.19
N TYR A 219 -0.88 -3.73 14.69
CA TYR A 219 -0.73 -3.46 13.26
C TYR A 219 0.67 -2.94 12.98
N CYS A 220 1.40 -3.62 12.11
CA CYS A 220 2.73 -3.24 11.67
C CYS A 220 2.69 -2.66 10.25
N PHE A 221 3.60 -1.75 9.95
CA PHE A 221 3.79 -1.13 8.65
C PHE A 221 5.19 -1.44 8.11
N ALA A 222 5.26 -2.22 7.03
CA ALA A 222 6.49 -2.47 6.29
C ALA A 222 6.60 -1.45 5.15
N LYS A 223 7.73 -0.73 5.06
CA LYS A 223 7.86 0.44 4.19
C LYS A 223 8.17 0.10 2.74
N ARG A 224 9.17 -0.76 2.52
CA ARG A 224 9.71 -1.12 1.20
C ARG A 224 10.56 -2.39 1.32
N LEU A 225 10.51 -3.24 0.30
CA LEU A 225 11.38 -4.40 0.20
C LEU A 225 12.75 -3.98 -0.37
N GLN A 226 13.83 -4.35 0.30
CA GLN A 226 15.22 -4.02 -0.13
C GLN A 226 15.92 -5.25 -0.73
N GLY A 227 15.14 -6.14 -1.34
CA GLY A 227 15.60 -7.45 -1.75
C GLY A 227 14.50 -8.22 -2.46
N GLU A 228 14.64 -9.53 -2.45
CA GLU A 228 13.69 -10.45 -3.08
C GLU A 228 13.27 -11.51 -2.06
N VAL A 229 11.96 -11.74 -1.96
CA VAL A 229 11.41 -12.94 -1.32
C VAL A 229 11.09 -13.95 -2.40
N PHE A 230 11.58 -15.17 -2.25
CA PHE A 230 11.30 -16.27 -3.18
C PHE A 230 10.85 -17.51 -2.41
N HIS A 231 9.94 -18.26 -3.01
CA HIS A 231 9.49 -19.55 -2.51
C HIS A 231 10.53 -20.62 -2.82
N SER A 232 10.80 -21.50 -1.85
CA SER A 232 11.72 -22.61 -2.01
C SER A 232 11.08 -23.89 -1.49
N THR A 233 11.10 -24.93 -2.31
CA THR A 233 10.48 -26.23 -2.03
C THR A 233 11.47 -27.37 -2.28
N VAL A 234 11.33 -28.43 -1.49
CA VAL A 234 12.08 -29.69 -1.63
C VAL A 234 11.11 -30.88 -1.49
N PRO A 235 11.43 -32.05 -2.06
CA PRO A 235 10.51 -33.20 -2.07
C PRO A 235 10.02 -33.65 -0.69
N GLU A 236 10.92 -33.68 0.30
CA GLU A 236 10.61 -34.11 1.67
C GLU A 236 10.02 -33.01 2.55
N LYS A 237 9.86 -31.79 2.01
CA LYS A 237 9.53 -30.56 2.77
C LYS A 237 10.54 -30.32 3.90
N LEU A 238 10.34 -29.28 4.70
CA LEU A 238 11.32 -28.77 5.65
C LEU A 238 10.65 -28.51 7.00
N SER A 239 11.32 -28.87 8.09
CA SER A 239 11.03 -28.36 9.42
C SER A 239 11.53 -26.92 9.53
N LEU A 240 11.16 -26.17 10.58
CA LEU A 240 11.62 -24.78 10.73
C LEU A 240 13.16 -24.69 10.74
N ALA A 241 13.82 -25.62 11.42
CA ALA A 241 15.28 -25.67 11.52
C ALA A 241 15.94 -25.99 10.16
N THR A 242 15.40 -26.97 9.43
CA THR A 242 15.94 -27.32 8.11
C THR A 242 15.60 -26.28 7.05
N ALA A 243 14.45 -25.60 7.15
CA ALA A 243 14.06 -24.47 6.31
C ALA A 243 15.02 -23.29 6.48
N SER A 244 15.38 -22.96 7.72
CA SER A 244 16.41 -21.96 8.00
C SER A 244 17.74 -22.34 7.35
N THR A 245 18.23 -23.56 7.60
CA THR A 245 19.50 -24.05 7.03
C THR A 245 19.47 -24.05 5.50
N HIS A 246 18.34 -24.42 4.90
CA HIS A 246 18.13 -24.43 3.46
C HIS A 246 18.16 -23.02 2.86
N CYS A 247 17.49 -22.04 3.45
CA CYS A 247 17.62 -20.65 2.96
C CYS A 247 19.07 -20.15 3.06
N HIS A 248 19.79 -20.49 4.13
CA HIS A 248 21.22 -20.13 4.27
C HIS A 248 22.11 -20.77 3.21
N SER A 249 21.87 -22.03 2.83
CA SER A 249 22.62 -22.69 1.77
C SER A 249 22.43 -22.03 0.40
N LEU A 250 21.30 -21.33 0.21
CA LEU A 250 20.97 -20.54 -0.98
C LEU A 250 21.50 -19.09 -0.91
N GLY A 251 22.29 -18.73 0.10
CA GLY A 251 22.78 -17.36 0.31
C GLY A 251 21.67 -16.39 0.76
N ALA A 252 20.63 -16.90 1.39
CA ALA A 252 19.46 -16.18 1.86
C ALA A 252 19.20 -16.46 3.35
N GLN A 253 18.14 -15.89 3.90
CA GLN A 253 17.62 -16.21 5.24
C GLN A 253 16.13 -16.48 5.13
N LEU A 254 15.49 -17.03 6.15
CA LEU A 254 14.03 -17.07 6.17
C LEU A 254 13.48 -15.64 6.08
N ALA A 255 12.48 -15.44 5.23
CA ALA A 255 11.82 -14.17 5.11
C ALA A 255 11.10 -13.82 6.42
N THR A 256 11.13 -12.55 6.80
CA THR A 256 10.29 -12.01 7.86
C THR A 256 8.86 -11.78 7.34
N VAL A 257 7.91 -11.61 8.27
CA VAL A 257 6.51 -11.37 7.92
C VAL A 257 6.36 -10.11 7.07
N GLY A 258 7.00 -9.00 7.47
CA GLY A 258 6.94 -7.74 6.71
C GLY A 258 7.49 -7.87 5.30
N GLN A 259 8.57 -8.64 5.11
CA GLN A 259 9.13 -8.92 3.78
C GLN A 259 8.15 -9.73 2.92
N LEU A 260 7.49 -10.75 3.48
CA LEU A 260 6.48 -11.52 2.74
C LEU A 260 5.29 -10.66 2.33
N PHE A 261 4.78 -9.80 3.22
CA PHE A 261 3.69 -8.86 2.89
C PHE A 261 4.07 -7.86 1.79
N LEU A 262 5.32 -7.36 1.80
CA LEU A 262 5.81 -6.50 0.74
C LEU A 262 5.95 -7.24 -0.59
N ALA A 263 6.45 -8.48 -0.59
CA ALA A 263 6.54 -9.30 -1.80
C ALA A 263 5.15 -9.65 -2.35
N TRP A 264 4.19 -9.96 -1.48
CA TRP A 264 2.78 -10.14 -1.85
C TRP A 264 2.19 -8.89 -2.51
N GLN A 265 2.43 -7.70 -1.92
CA GLN A 265 2.01 -6.43 -2.49
C GLN A 265 2.64 -6.17 -3.87
N ALA A 266 3.87 -6.66 -4.08
CA ALA A 266 4.57 -6.60 -5.37
C ALA A 266 4.14 -7.69 -6.37
N GLY A 267 3.20 -8.57 -6.01
CA GLY A 267 2.63 -9.57 -6.93
C GLY A 267 2.98 -11.03 -6.63
N LEU A 268 3.72 -11.33 -5.56
CA LEU A 268 4.00 -12.71 -5.18
C LEU A 268 2.69 -13.44 -4.84
N ASP A 269 2.42 -14.52 -5.59
CA ASP A 269 1.24 -15.36 -5.47
C ASP A 269 1.69 -16.83 -5.43
N GLN A 270 1.56 -17.47 -4.27
CA GLN A 270 1.99 -18.84 -4.05
C GLN A 270 1.02 -19.55 -3.10
N CYS A 271 0.52 -20.72 -3.51
CA CYS A 271 -0.47 -21.48 -2.75
C CYS A 271 0.10 -22.38 -1.66
N ASP A 272 1.42 -22.47 -1.57
CA ASP A 272 2.09 -23.44 -0.73
C ASP A 272 2.51 -22.79 0.61
N PRO A 273 2.05 -23.33 1.75
CA PRO A 273 2.47 -22.84 3.06
C PRO A 273 3.97 -23.08 3.26
N GLY A 274 4.67 -22.05 3.74
CA GLY A 274 6.09 -22.12 4.02
C GLY A 274 6.49 -21.37 5.28
N TRP A 275 7.60 -21.80 5.87
CA TRP A 275 8.19 -21.23 7.07
C TRP A 275 8.66 -19.79 6.85
N LEU A 276 8.49 -18.97 7.90
CA LEU A 276 9.06 -17.63 8.05
C LEU A 276 9.93 -17.54 9.30
N ALA A 277 10.71 -16.46 9.40
CA ALA A 277 11.67 -16.25 10.47
C ALA A 277 11.07 -16.18 11.88
N ASP A 278 9.79 -15.77 12.01
CA ASP A 278 9.07 -15.71 13.29
C ASP A 278 8.51 -17.08 13.73
N GLY A 279 8.80 -18.15 12.97
CA GLY A 279 8.25 -19.48 13.20
C GLY A 279 6.79 -19.62 12.80
N SER A 280 6.21 -18.62 12.11
CA SER A 280 4.90 -18.79 11.48
C SER A 280 5.04 -19.53 10.15
N VAL A 281 3.95 -20.16 9.72
CA VAL A 281 3.82 -20.73 8.38
C VAL A 281 2.76 -19.93 7.63
N ARG A 282 3.14 -19.35 6.49
CA ARG A 282 2.28 -18.46 5.72
C ARG A 282 2.33 -18.75 4.23
N TYR A 283 1.37 -18.22 3.48
CA TYR A 283 1.37 -18.24 2.01
C TYR A 283 0.64 -17.01 1.44
N PRO A 284 1.22 -16.31 0.45
CA PRO A 284 0.66 -15.09 -0.13
C PRO A 284 -0.25 -15.39 -1.34
N ILE A 285 -1.47 -14.82 -1.36
CA ILE A 285 -2.41 -14.96 -2.48
C ILE A 285 -2.78 -13.58 -3.00
N ASN A 286 -2.41 -13.28 -4.25
CA ASN A 286 -2.79 -12.07 -4.95
C ASN A 286 -4.01 -12.33 -5.86
N VAL A 287 -4.12 -13.54 -6.43
CA VAL A 287 -5.23 -13.97 -7.29
C VAL A 287 -6.04 -15.07 -6.58
N PRO A 288 -7.21 -14.76 -5.99
CA PRO A 288 -8.04 -15.72 -5.27
C PRO A 288 -8.49 -16.88 -6.15
N ARG A 289 -8.52 -18.10 -5.59
CA ARG A 289 -8.92 -19.32 -6.30
C ARG A 289 -9.49 -20.36 -5.33
N LYS A 290 -10.46 -21.16 -5.79
CA LYS A 290 -11.34 -22.03 -4.97
C LYS A 290 -10.63 -22.95 -3.96
N ASN A 291 -9.39 -23.36 -4.21
CA ASN A 291 -8.63 -24.29 -3.36
C ASN A 291 -7.42 -23.64 -2.68
N CYS A 292 -7.37 -22.32 -2.61
CA CYS A 292 -6.20 -21.61 -2.14
C CYS A 292 -6.53 -20.29 -1.43
N GLY A 293 -6.54 -20.32 -0.09
CA GLY A 293 -6.61 -19.09 0.70
C GLY A 293 -7.93 -18.32 0.66
N GLY A 294 -9.01 -18.93 0.16
CA GLY A 294 -10.36 -18.35 0.13
C GLY A 294 -10.62 -17.41 -1.04
N ASP A 295 -11.65 -16.57 -0.90
CA ASP A 295 -12.18 -15.73 -1.99
C ASP A 295 -11.52 -14.36 -2.10
N GLU A 296 -10.67 -13.98 -1.14
CA GLU A 296 -10.00 -12.67 -1.12
C GLU A 296 -8.47 -12.79 -1.20
N PRO A 297 -7.78 -11.77 -1.75
CA PRO A 297 -6.33 -11.67 -1.68
C PRO A 297 -5.84 -11.50 -0.24
N GLY A 298 -4.60 -11.92 0.03
CA GLY A 298 -3.91 -11.66 1.29
C GLY A 298 -2.83 -12.70 1.60
N VAL A 299 -2.05 -12.42 2.63
CA VAL A 299 -1.13 -13.39 3.23
C VAL A 299 -1.90 -14.21 4.27
N ARG A 300 -2.03 -15.51 4.04
CA ARG A 300 -2.70 -16.44 4.95
C ARG A 300 -1.70 -17.05 5.91
N THR A 301 -2.12 -17.26 7.16
CA THR A 301 -1.31 -17.89 8.20
C THR A 301 -1.96 -19.20 8.60
N VAL A 302 -1.16 -20.25 8.71
CA VAL A 302 -1.61 -21.56 9.20
C VAL A 302 -1.63 -21.51 10.72
N TYR A 303 -2.78 -21.82 11.31
CA TYR A 303 -2.98 -21.90 12.75
C TYR A 303 -3.50 -23.30 13.12
N ASN A 304 -3.08 -23.82 14.26
CA ASN A 304 -3.60 -25.07 14.80
C ASN A 304 -4.97 -24.88 15.47
N ASN A 305 -5.24 -23.67 15.99
CA ASN A 305 -6.47 -23.39 16.72
C ASN A 305 -7.46 -22.53 15.91
N PRO A 306 -8.79 -22.78 16.02
CA PRO A 306 -9.81 -22.01 15.28
C PRO A 306 -9.84 -20.51 15.60
N ASN A 307 -9.37 -20.09 16.77
CA ASN A 307 -9.29 -18.69 17.19
C ASN A 307 -8.11 -17.93 16.56
N ARG A 308 -7.45 -18.50 15.53
CA ARG A 308 -6.25 -17.96 14.87
C ARG A 308 -5.09 -17.80 15.86
N THR A 309 -4.81 -18.84 16.66
CA THR A 309 -3.62 -18.94 17.52
C THR A 309 -2.92 -20.30 17.35
N GLY A 310 -1.73 -20.45 17.91
CA GLY A 310 -0.97 -21.70 17.86
C GLY A 310 -0.35 -21.92 16.49
N PHE A 311 0.85 -21.37 16.28
CA PHE A 311 1.64 -21.71 15.09
C PHE A 311 1.93 -23.22 15.03
N PRO A 312 2.17 -23.78 13.83
CA PRO A 312 2.53 -25.18 13.68
C PRO A 312 3.76 -25.56 14.51
N ASP A 313 3.83 -26.83 14.92
CA ASP A 313 5.01 -27.35 15.62
C ASP A 313 6.26 -27.17 14.74
N THR A 314 7.39 -26.79 15.33
CA THR A 314 8.63 -26.50 14.59
C THR A 314 9.19 -27.71 13.83
N SER A 315 8.76 -28.93 14.17
CA SER A 315 9.10 -30.18 13.46
C SER A 315 8.17 -30.50 12.29
N ALA A 316 7.02 -29.80 12.17
CA ALA A 316 6.10 -29.98 11.05
C ALA A 316 6.77 -29.61 9.72
N LEU A 317 6.32 -30.23 8.63
CA LEU A 317 7.00 -30.16 7.35
C LEU A 317 6.25 -29.25 6.36
N PHE A 318 6.90 -28.19 5.93
CA PHE A 318 6.38 -27.18 4.99
C PHE A 318 7.46 -26.75 3.98
N ASP A 319 7.12 -25.86 3.05
CA ASP A 319 8.12 -25.18 2.23
C ASP A 319 8.83 -24.07 3.02
N ALA A 320 9.63 -23.25 2.35
CA ALA A 320 10.26 -22.07 2.93
C ALA A 320 10.04 -20.84 2.05
N TYR A 321 9.84 -19.67 2.66
CA TYR A 321 10.03 -18.40 1.97
C TYR A 321 11.38 -17.83 2.40
N CYS A 322 12.28 -17.68 1.45
CA CYS A 322 13.62 -17.15 1.68
C CYS A 322 13.69 -15.70 1.21
N TYR A 323 14.49 -14.89 1.91
CA TYR A 323 14.79 -13.50 1.56
C TYR A 323 16.30 -13.33 1.36
N ARG A 324 16.67 -12.65 0.28
CA ARG A 324 18.03 -12.15 0.08
C ARG A 324 17.98 -10.66 -0.21
N GLU A 325 18.90 -9.92 0.39
CA GLU A 325 19.04 -8.49 0.14
C GLU A 325 19.62 -8.27 -1.26
N SER A 326 19.12 -7.26 -1.97
CA SER A 326 19.71 -6.86 -3.25
C SER A 326 21.00 -6.10 -2.95
N VAL A 327 22.15 -6.71 -3.23
CA VAL A 327 23.42 -5.98 -3.20
C VAL A 327 23.38 -4.94 -4.31
N CYS A 328 23.38 -3.65 -3.94
CA CYS A 328 23.50 -2.58 -4.92
C CYS A 328 24.91 -2.67 -5.54
N VAL A 329 25.02 -3.34 -6.69
CA VAL A 329 26.25 -3.34 -7.47
C VAL A 329 26.34 -1.96 -8.12
N MET A 330 27.03 -1.03 -7.45
CA MET A 330 27.40 0.24 -8.07
C MET A 330 28.21 -0.11 -9.33
N PRO A 331 27.79 0.33 -10.53
CA PRO A 331 28.65 0.20 -11.69
C PRO A 331 29.93 0.98 -11.40
N PHE A 332 31.07 0.30 -11.40
CA PHE A 332 32.37 0.95 -11.40
C PHE A 332 32.39 1.91 -12.60
N LYS A 333 32.55 3.20 -12.32
CA LYS A 333 32.75 4.24 -13.34
C LYS A 333 34.14 4.14 -13.93
#